data_AF-A0A6C0LHN7-F1
#
_entry.id   AF-A0A6C0LHN7-F1
#
_cell.length_a   1.000
_cell.length_b   1.000
_cell.length_c   1.000
_cell.angle_alpha   90.00
_cell.angle_beta   90.00
_cell.angle_gamma   90.00
#
_symmetry.space_group_name_H-M   'P 1'
#
loop_
_entity.id
_entity.type
_entity.pdbx_description
1 polymer ?
#
loop_
_entity_poly.entity_id
_entity_poly.type
_entity_poly.pdbx_seq_one_letter_code
_entity_poly.pdbx_strand_id
1 'polypeptide(L)'
;MSNTYKDPLTKMEVDEGNIEKWKNKLKFVSAIPNHILSNMDVKTNNGSIQVKRDLYFDRVKTFIGNKSGHLLNKLITVNKSHRILEERKSEYNDIMRKYNKSIKEYKDKDGKTVVVRLVLNKNKDKMMAYLQYYNYKKHTKDEYDNIISEVQDYILKHQIYGLYVGDLMMGFLVIKKSRVFNIDDTDDMVDTFYIQEVFIDTNMRGKKLGKILIEYALLLCPVNKKYMSLMTYEGNIMAKIATDNGFVLQKKPSVCPVNKLLLIRAMNEDDFNKNTNRITVSDTAT
;
A
#
# COMPACT_ATOMS: atom_id res chain seq x y z
N MET A 1 44.40 -8.23 -11.82
CA MET A 1 42.98 -7.79 -11.95
C MET A 1 42.87 -6.97 -13.22
N SER A 2 41.86 -7.19 -14.06
CA SER A 2 41.70 -6.42 -15.29
C SER A 2 41.38 -4.95 -14.96
N ASN A 3 42.05 -4.01 -15.63
CA ASN A 3 41.78 -2.57 -15.51
C ASN A 3 40.62 -2.17 -16.42
N THR A 4 39.51 -2.88 -16.33
CA THR A 4 38.39 -2.72 -17.25
C THR A 4 37.13 -2.28 -16.50
N TYR A 5 36.35 -1.42 -17.13
CA TYR A 5 35.04 -0.99 -16.66
C TYR A 5 33.95 -1.63 -17.52
N LYS A 6 32.95 -2.28 -16.92
CA LYS A 6 31.84 -2.87 -17.68
C LYS A 6 30.68 -1.88 -17.75
N ASP A 7 30.54 -1.19 -18.88
CA ASP A 7 29.54 -0.15 -19.05
C ASP A 7 28.12 -0.72 -19.19
N PRO A 8 27.17 -0.43 -18.28
CA PRO A 8 25.80 -0.93 -18.36
C PRO A 8 24.98 -0.26 -19.47
N LEU A 9 25.38 0.92 -19.95
CA LEU A 9 24.64 1.68 -20.97
C LEU A 9 24.90 1.18 -22.39
N THR A 10 26.16 0.95 -22.74
CA THR A 10 26.56 0.46 -24.07
C THR A 10 26.87 -1.04 -24.10
N LYS A 11 26.87 -1.72 -22.93
CA LYS A 11 27.29 -3.11 -22.73
C LYS A 11 28.73 -3.39 -23.18
N MET A 12 29.54 -2.36 -23.31
CA MET A 12 30.94 -2.44 -23.72
C MET A 12 31.84 -2.57 -22.49
N GLU A 13 32.89 -3.38 -22.61
CA GLU A 13 34.00 -3.37 -21.66
C GLU A 13 34.98 -2.27 -22.08
N VAL A 14 35.25 -1.34 -21.17
CA VAL A 14 35.99 -0.10 -21.41
C VAL A 14 37.37 -0.19 -20.77
N ASP A 15 38.39 0.14 -21.54
CA ASP A 15 39.78 0.22 -21.13
C ASP A 15 40.47 1.42 -21.79
N GLU A 16 41.76 1.63 -21.51
CA GLU A 16 42.55 2.72 -22.09
C GLU A 16 42.61 2.64 -23.62
N GLY A 17 42.64 1.42 -24.20
CA GLY A 17 42.76 1.19 -25.63
C GLY A 17 41.49 1.50 -26.43
N ASN A 18 40.33 1.54 -25.78
CA ASN A 18 39.04 1.64 -26.45
C ASN A 18 38.15 2.81 -25.97
N ILE A 19 38.66 3.68 -25.10
CA ILE A 19 37.88 4.76 -24.47
C ILE A 19 37.24 5.73 -25.47
N GLU A 20 37.93 6.09 -26.56
CA GLU A 20 37.40 6.97 -27.60
C GLU A 20 36.31 6.29 -28.45
N LYS A 21 36.46 4.98 -28.70
CA LYS A 21 35.43 4.16 -29.35
C LYS A 21 34.17 4.10 -28.47
N TRP A 22 34.34 3.96 -27.15
CA TRP A 22 33.25 4.00 -26.19
C TRP A 22 32.57 5.38 -26.12
N LYS A 23 33.34 6.48 -26.10
CA LYS A 23 32.81 7.86 -26.14
C LYS A 23 31.87 8.09 -27.33
N ASN A 24 32.24 7.58 -28.51
CA ASN A 24 31.40 7.69 -29.69
C ASN A 24 30.10 6.89 -29.57
N LYS A 25 30.12 5.71 -28.91
CA LYS A 25 28.88 4.97 -28.60
C LYS A 25 27.99 5.68 -27.60
N LEU A 26 28.56 6.37 -26.60
CA LEU A 26 27.79 7.12 -25.60
C LEU A 26 26.94 8.25 -26.22
N LYS A 27 27.35 8.81 -27.37
CA LYS A 27 26.57 9.85 -28.09
C LYS A 27 25.17 9.37 -28.47
N PHE A 28 25.02 8.07 -28.74
CA PHE A 28 23.75 7.45 -29.14
C PHE A 28 22.89 7.00 -27.95
N VAL A 29 23.39 7.12 -26.71
CA VAL A 29 22.60 6.82 -25.52
C VAL A 29 21.59 7.95 -25.30
N SER A 30 20.31 7.61 -25.35
CA SER A 30 19.18 8.56 -25.27
C SER A 30 19.04 9.21 -23.89
N ALA A 31 19.46 8.53 -22.82
CA ALA A 31 19.42 9.07 -21.47
C ALA A 31 20.47 8.43 -20.57
N ILE A 32 20.97 9.20 -19.60
CA ILE A 32 21.79 8.70 -18.51
C ILE A 32 20.98 8.85 -17.22
N PRO A 33 20.44 7.74 -16.68
CA PRO A 33 19.66 7.78 -15.47
C PRO A 33 20.48 8.34 -14.29
N ASN A 34 19.86 9.22 -13.49
CA ASN A 34 20.51 9.82 -12.31
C ASN A 34 21.04 8.76 -11.34
N HIS A 35 20.35 7.63 -11.26
CA HIS A 35 20.71 6.51 -10.40
C HIS A 35 22.03 5.83 -10.81
N ILE A 36 22.44 5.91 -12.09
CA ILE A 36 23.75 5.42 -12.56
C ILE A 36 24.86 6.38 -12.14
N LEU A 37 24.64 7.68 -12.31
CA LEU A 37 25.58 8.73 -11.90
C LEU A 37 25.80 8.73 -10.39
N SER A 38 24.72 8.63 -9.61
CA SER A 38 24.78 8.52 -8.16
C SER A 38 25.58 7.30 -7.72
N ASN A 39 25.47 6.17 -8.42
CA ASN A 39 26.25 4.97 -8.10
C ASN A 39 27.76 5.17 -8.32
N MET A 40 28.18 6.17 -9.10
CA MET A 40 29.57 6.54 -9.33
C MET A 40 30.04 7.73 -8.45
N ASP A 41 29.24 8.12 -7.45
CA ASP A 41 29.41 9.33 -6.63
C ASP A 41 29.39 10.64 -7.42
N VAL A 42 28.68 10.67 -8.55
CA VAL A 42 28.48 11.88 -9.34
C VAL A 42 27.17 12.53 -8.90
N LYS A 43 27.28 13.66 -8.20
CA LYS A 43 26.12 14.51 -7.88
C LYS A 43 25.63 15.20 -9.13
N THR A 44 24.36 15.04 -9.47
CA THR A 44 23.72 15.82 -10.54
C THR A 44 22.48 16.52 -10.05
N ASN A 45 22.39 17.81 -10.36
CA ASN A 45 21.13 18.54 -10.40
C ASN A 45 20.44 18.22 -11.75
N ASN A 46 19.17 18.61 -11.94
CA ASN A 46 18.40 18.41 -13.19
C ASN A 46 19.02 19.11 -14.42
N GLY A 47 20.19 18.65 -14.87
CA GLY A 47 20.94 19.16 -16.00
C GLY A 47 20.56 18.46 -17.30
N SER A 48 20.93 19.07 -18.42
CA SER A 48 20.70 18.51 -19.76
C SER A 48 21.37 17.14 -19.92
N ILE A 49 20.86 16.35 -20.87
CA ILE A 49 21.41 15.01 -21.19
C ILE A 49 22.91 15.10 -21.50
N GLN A 50 23.35 16.18 -22.17
CA GLN A 50 24.75 16.39 -22.52
C GLN A 50 25.62 16.57 -21.28
N VAL A 51 25.21 17.41 -20.32
CA VAL A 51 25.95 17.60 -19.05
C VAL A 51 26.10 16.27 -18.29
N LYS A 52 25.03 15.46 -18.24
CA LYS A 52 25.07 14.14 -17.60
C LYS A 52 26.02 13.18 -18.32
N ARG A 53 26.12 13.28 -19.66
CA ARG A 53 27.01 12.46 -20.49
C ARG A 53 28.47 12.83 -20.29
N ASP A 54 28.77 14.11 -20.18
CA ASP A 54 30.13 14.59 -19.95
C ASP A 54 30.60 14.18 -18.55
N LEU A 55 29.77 14.39 -17.51
CA LEU A 55 30.09 13.94 -16.15
C LEU A 55 30.29 12.41 -16.04
N TYR A 56 29.47 11.64 -16.76
CA TYR A 56 29.60 10.19 -16.82
C TYR A 56 30.94 9.77 -17.46
N PHE A 57 31.25 10.38 -18.61
CA PHE A 57 32.46 10.11 -19.36
C PHE A 57 33.71 10.47 -18.55
N ASP A 58 33.75 11.67 -17.96
CA ASP A 58 34.89 12.15 -17.19
C ASP A 58 35.18 11.26 -15.97
N ARG A 59 34.13 10.78 -15.31
CA ARG A 59 34.26 9.87 -14.18
C ARG A 59 34.89 8.55 -14.60
N VAL A 60 34.37 7.90 -15.66
CA VAL A 60 34.94 6.65 -16.18
C VAL A 60 36.37 6.85 -16.67
N LYS A 61 36.63 7.93 -17.41
CA LYS A 61 37.97 8.27 -17.93
C LYS A 61 38.99 8.42 -16.82
N THR A 62 38.64 9.07 -15.72
CA THR A 62 39.52 9.26 -14.56
C THR A 62 39.91 7.90 -13.94
N PHE A 63 38.95 7.00 -13.73
CA PHE A 63 39.25 5.68 -13.16
C PHE A 63 40.08 4.81 -14.11
N ILE A 64 39.78 4.84 -15.41
CA ILE A 64 40.52 4.07 -16.42
C ILE A 64 41.97 4.57 -16.51
N GLY A 65 42.19 5.89 -16.62
CA GLY A 65 43.53 6.49 -16.69
C GLY A 65 44.36 6.30 -15.42
N ASN A 66 43.71 6.14 -14.26
CA ASN A 66 44.37 5.82 -12.99
C ASN A 66 44.55 4.31 -12.75
N LYS A 67 44.40 3.48 -13.78
CA LYS A 67 44.48 2.01 -13.68
C LYS A 67 43.54 1.38 -12.64
N SER A 68 42.39 2.02 -12.43
CA SER A 68 41.46 1.76 -11.33
C SER A 68 40.05 1.38 -11.81
N GLY A 69 39.85 0.93 -13.06
CA GLY A 69 38.54 0.56 -13.61
C GLY A 69 37.79 -0.50 -12.78
N HIS A 70 38.52 -1.46 -12.21
CA HIS A 70 37.96 -2.46 -11.29
C HIS A 70 37.41 -1.86 -9.99
N LEU A 71 38.01 -0.78 -9.48
CA LEU A 71 37.51 -0.05 -8.31
C LEU A 71 36.20 0.69 -8.63
N LEU A 72 36.06 1.21 -9.84
CA LEU A 72 34.80 1.81 -10.29
C LEU A 72 33.65 0.79 -10.33
N ASN A 73 33.90 -0.42 -10.87
CA ASN A 73 32.91 -1.51 -10.83
C ASN A 73 32.50 -1.85 -9.39
N LYS A 74 33.48 -1.90 -8.46
CA LYS A 74 33.23 -2.17 -7.04
C LYS A 74 32.41 -1.05 -6.40
N LEU A 75 32.74 0.21 -6.65
CA LEU A 75 32.02 1.38 -6.15
C LEU A 75 30.54 1.35 -6.57
N ILE A 76 30.28 1.13 -7.86
CA ILE A 76 28.91 1.06 -8.40
C ILE A 76 28.11 -0.05 -7.72
N THR A 77 28.73 -1.20 -7.51
CA THR A 77 28.09 -2.36 -6.85
C THR A 77 27.74 -2.05 -5.40
N VAL A 78 28.66 -1.43 -4.66
CA VAL A 78 28.46 -1.02 -3.26
C VAL A 78 27.36 0.03 -3.15
N ASN A 79 27.45 1.10 -3.93
CA ASN A 79 26.47 2.19 -3.90
C ASN A 79 25.06 1.74 -4.33
N LYS A 80 24.97 0.86 -5.34
CA LYS A 80 23.69 0.24 -5.72
C LYS A 80 23.07 -0.54 -4.55
N SER A 81 23.90 -1.31 -3.82
CA SER A 81 23.44 -2.10 -2.68
C SER A 81 23.00 -1.20 -1.53
N HIS A 82 23.75 -0.14 -1.24
CA HIS A 82 23.40 0.85 -0.22
C HIS A 82 22.04 1.51 -0.53
N ARG A 83 21.84 1.97 -1.77
CA ARG A 83 20.57 2.60 -2.17
C ARG A 83 19.38 1.66 -2.01
N ILE A 84 19.52 0.40 -2.42
CA ILE A 84 18.46 -0.62 -2.23
C ILE A 84 18.13 -0.80 -0.75
N LEU A 85 19.14 -0.77 0.14
CA LEU A 85 18.93 -0.86 1.58
C LEU A 85 18.22 0.39 2.12
N GLU A 86 18.56 1.58 1.64
CA GLU A 86 17.89 2.83 2.01
C GLU A 86 16.44 2.87 1.54
N GLU A 87 16.17 2.47 0.29
CA GLU A 87 14.82 2.34 -0.27
C GLU A 87 13.98 1.40 0.61
N ARG A 88 14.50 0.21 0.93
CA ARG A 88 13.85 -0.75 1.83
C ARG A 88 13.63 -0.20 3.24
N LYS A 89 14.58 0.56 3.78
CA LYS A 89 14.46 1.20 5.10
C LYS A 89 13.37 2.27 5.09
N SER A 90 13.30 3.07 4.02
CA SER A 90 12.27 4.09 3.83
C SER A 90 10.89 3.46 3.74
N GLU A 91 10.73 2.43 2.91
CA GLU A 91 9.49 1.65 2.79
C GLU A 91 9.07 1.07 4.14
N TYR A 92 9.99 0.40 4.85
CA TYR A 92 9.73 -0.14 6.17
C TYR A 92 9.25 0.94 7.15
N ASN A 93 9.91 2.10 7.17
CA ASN A 93 9.54 3.20 8.05
C ASN A 93 8.15 3.76 7.73
N ASP A 94 7.79 3.90 6.46
CA ASP A 94 6.45 4.35 6.07
C ASP A 94 5.38 3.33 6.46
N ILE A 95 5.63 2.04 6.25
CA ILE A 95 4.75 0.96 6.67
C ILE A 95 4.55 0.99 8.20
N MET A 96 5.63 1.09 8.97
CA MET A 96 5.55 1.15 10.43
C MET A 96 4.83 2.43 10.91
N ARG A 97 4.99 3.56 10.21
CA ARG A 97 4.23 4.79 10.49
C ARG A 97 2.74 4.58 10.29
N LYS A 98 2.33 3.99 9.16
CA LYS A 98 0.93 3.66 8.85
C LYS A 98 0.35 2.67 9.87
N TYR A 99 1.12 1.64 10.19
CA TYR A 99 0.77 0.64 11.19
C TYR A 99 0.54 1.28 12.56
N ASN A 100 1.49 2.05 13.09
CA ASN A 100 1.38 2.67 14.41
C ASN A 100 0.18 3.62 14.48
N LYS A 101 -0.07 4.41 13.42
CA LYS A 101 -1.25 5.27 13.33
C LYS A 101 -2.56 4.48 13.33
N SER A 102 -2.57 3.29 12.74
CA SER A 102 -3.77 2.45 12.63
C SER A 102 -4.24 1.85 13.95
N ILE A 103 -3.38 1.78 14.97
CA ILE A 103 -3.72 1.10 16.22
C ILE A 103 -4.78 1.90 16.97
N LYS A 104 -5.92 1.27 17.26
CA LYS A 104 -6.98 1.80 18.13
C LYS A 104 -7.44 0.75 19.11
N GLU A 105 -7.56 1.16 20.36
CA GLU A 105 -8.03 0.31 21.45
C GLU A 105 -9.49 0.62 21.78
N TYR A 106 -10.23 -0.43 22.04
CA TYR A 106 -11.65 -0.41 22.38
C TYR A 106 -11.90 -1.37 23.55
N LYS A 107 -13.10 -1.28 24.11
CA LYS A 107 -13.63 -2.24 25.07
C LYS A 107 -14.79 -3.00 24.44
N ASP A 108 -14.77 -4.32 24.53
CA ASP A 108 -15.93 -5.13 24.16
C ASP A 108 -17.05 -5.00 25.22
N LYS A 109 -18.16 -5.71 25.00
CA LYS A 109 -19.31 -5.71 25.91
C LYS A 109 -18.93 -6.13 27.34
N ASP A 110 -17.91 -6.97 27.50
CA ASP A 110 -17.48 -7.57 28.76
C ASP A 110 -16.31 -6.80 29.39
N GLY A 111 -15.92 -5.65 28.82
CA GLY A 111 -14.82 -4.82 29.30
C GLY A 111 -13.42 -5.31 28.90
N LYS A 112 -13.32 -6.32 28.03
CA LYS A 112 -12.05 -6.83 27.52
C LYS A 112 -11.48 -5.87 26.48
N THR A 113 -10.17 -5.67 26.52
CA THR A 113 -9.47 -4.84 25.52
C THR A 113 -9.52 -5.51 24.14
N VAL A 114 -9.95 -4.73 23.15
CA VAL A 114 -9.95 -5.07 21.74
C VAL A 114 -9.06 -4.09 21.01
N VAL A 115 -8.20 -4.57 20.12
CA VAL A 115 -7.32 -3.72 19.32
C VAL A 115 -7.67 -3.88 17.85
N VAL A 116 -7.91 -2.79 17.14
CA VAL A 116 -8.01 -2.79 15.68
C VAL A 116 -6.73 -2.16 15.12
N ARG A 117 -6.10 -2.82 14.15
CA ARG A 117 -4.84 -2.36 13.53
C ARG A 117 -4.63 -2.95 12.14
N LEU A 118 -3.81 -2.29 11.34
CA LEU A 118 -3.35 -2.79 10.05
C LEU A 118 -2.64 -4.15 10.22
N VAL A 119 -2.93 -5.09 9.32
CA VAL A 119 -2.24 -6.39 9.27
C VAL A 119 -0.89 -6.21 8.59
N LEU A 120 0.18 -6.67 9.24
CA LEU A 120 1.53 -6.58 8.68
C LEU A 120 1.89 -7.82 7.86
N ASN A 121 2.84 -7.67 6.94
CA ASN A 121 3.51 -8.78 6.25
C ASN A 121 4.49 -9.52 7.20
N LYS A 122 4.00 -9.99 8.34
CA LYS A 122 4.70 -10.83 9.32
C LYS A 122 4.01 -12.18 9.40
N ASN A 123 4.75 -13.26 9.66
CA ASN A 123 4.21 -14.62 9.57
C ASN A 123 2.99 -14.85 10.49
N LYS A 124 3.05 -14.38 11.76
CA LYS A 124 1.92 -14.49 12.71
C LYS A 124 0.66 -13.79 12.17
N ASP A 125 0.79 -12.52 11.77
CA ASP A 125 -0.31 -11.69 11.26
C ASP A 125 -0.91 -12.27 9.96
N LYS A 126 -0.06 -12.69 9.02
CA LYS A 126 -0.49 -13.35 7.77
C LYS A 126 -1.30 -14.60 8.02
N MET A 127 -0.80 -15.48 8.89
CA MET A 127 -1.46 -16.75 9.20
C MET A 127 -2.86 -16.52 9.80
N MET A 128 -2.98 -15.57 10.72
CA MET A 128 -4.27 -15.20 11.30
C MET A 128 -5.22 -14.59 10.26
N ALA A 129 -4.71 -13.73 9.38
CA ALA A 129 -5.51 -13.15 8.30
C ALA A 129 -6.00 -14.22 7.33
N TYR A 130 -5.16 -15.16 6.92
CA TYR A 130 -5.57 -16.28 6.05
C TYR A 130 -6.66 -17.13 6.70
N LEU A 131 -6.51 -17.47 7.99
CA LEU A 131 -7.49 -18.27 8.72
C LEU A 131 -8.84 -17.55 8.80
N GLN A 132 -8.84 -16.26 9.19
CA GLN A 132 -10.08 -15.52 9.32
C GLN A 132 -10.75 -15.27 7.97
N TYR A 133 -9.96 -15.01 6.92
CA TYR A 133 -10.47 -14.85 5.56
C TYR A 133 -11.04 -16.15 4.99
N TYR A 134 -10.40 -17.29 5.26
CA TYR A 134 -10.93 -18.61 4.95
C TYR A 134 -12.29 -18.85 5.63
N ASN A 135 -12.39 -18.53 6.92
CA ASN A 135 -13.65 -18.65 7.66
C ASN A 135 -14.75 -17.76 7.09
N TYR A 136 -14.41 -16.53 6.68
CA TYR A 136 -15.32 -15.62 5.99
C TYR A 136 -15.86 -16.24 4.70
N LYS A 137 -14.99 -16.67 3.78
CA LYS A 137 -15.42 -17.24 2.49
C LYS A 137 -16.24 -18.52 2.65
N LYS A 138 -15.87 -19.37 3.61
CA LYS A 138 -16.65 -20.57 3.96
C LYS A 138 -18.05 -20.19 4.45
N HIS A 139 -18.20 -19.09 5.19
CA HIS A 139 -19.49 -18.63 5.70
C HIS A 139 -20.35 -17.98 4.61
N THR A 140 -19.76 -17.18 3.73
CA THR A 140 -20.50 -16.51 2.64
C THR A 140 -20.82 -17.43 1.47
N LYS A 141 -20.20 -18.61 1.41
CA LYS A 141 -20.27 -19.54 0.26
C LYS A 141 -19.83 -18.87 -1.06
N ASP A 142 -18.98 -17.84 -0.96
CA ASP A 142 -18.35 -17.24 -2.13
C ASP A 142 -17.33 -18.21 -2.71
N GLU A 143 -17.32 -18.36 -4.04
CA GLU A 143 -16.22 -19.02 -4.73
C GLU A 143 -14.95 -18.18 -4.61
N TYR A 144 -13.82 -18.84 -4.37
CA TYR A 144 -12.51 -18.21 -4.31
C TYR A 144 -11.46 -19.15 -4.91
N ASP A 145 -10.56 -18.59 -5.72
CA ASP A 145 -9.50 -19.37 -6.34
C ASP A 145 -8.34 -19.62 -5.36
N ASN A 146 -7.86 -18.55 -4.70
CA ASN A 146 -6.70 -18.63 -3.83
C ASN A 146 -6.69 -17.53 -2.75
N ILE A 147 -7.12 -17.92 -1.54
CA ILE A 147 -7.15 -17.05 -0.36
C ILE A 147 -5.77 -16.45 -0.03
N ILE A 148 -4.70 -17.23 -0.19
CA ILE A 148 -3.35 -16.78 0.17
C ILE A 148 -2.95 -15.60 -0.71
N SER A 149 -3.14 -15.72 -2.02
CA SER A 149 -2.82 -14.65 -2.97
C SER A 149 -3.64 -13.40 -2.69
N GLU A 150 -4.94 -13.56 -2.45
CA GLU A 150 -5.85 -12.44 -2.23
C GLU A 150 -5.54 -11.66 -0.95
N VAL A 151 -5.32 -12.38 0.16
CA VAL A 151 -4.95 -11.75 1.44
C VAL A 151 -3.57 -11.11 1.36
N GLN A 152 -2.61 -11.72 0.64
CA GLN A 152 -1.30 -11.09 0.41
C GLN A 152 -1.42 -9.77 -0.33
N ASP A 153 -2.26 -9.71 -1.36
CA ASP A 153 -2.54 -8.49 -2.10
C ASP A 153 -3.13 -7.40 -1.17
N TYR A 154 -4.10 -7.76 -0.33
CA TYR A 154 -4.65 -6.82 0.67
C TYR A 154 -3.60 -6.32 1.67
N ILE A 155 -2.68 -7.18 2.12
CA ILE A 155 -1.61 -6.78 3.04
C ILE A 155 -0.63 -5.82 2.34
N LEU A 156 -0.19 -6.17 1.13
CA LEU A 156 0.75 -5.34 0.35
C LEU A 156 0.16 -3.97 -0.02
N LYS A 157 -1.15 -3.92 -0.29
CA LYS A 157 -1.88 -2.68 -0.57
C LYS A 157 -2.32 -1.92 0.69
N HIS A 158 -2.03 -2.45 1.89
CA HIS A 158 -2.44 -1.88 3.17
C HIS A 158 -3.96 -1.69 3.31
N GLN A 159 -4.73 -2.68 2.85
CA GLN A 159 -6.18 -2.64 2.75
C GLN A 159 -6.89 -3.45 3.86
N ILE A 160 -6.20 -4.37 4.52
CA ILE A 160 -6.79 -5.24 5.55
C ILE A 160 -6.35 -4.84 6.96
N TYR A 161 -7.34 -4.70 7.84
CA TYR A 161 -7.21 -4.37 9.25
C TYR A 161 -7.76 -5.52 10.08
N GLY A 162 -6.99 -6.00 11.04
CA GLY A 162 -7.41 -7.05 11.96
C GLY A 162 -8.03 -6.49 13.22
N LEU A 163 -9.06 -7.16 13.73
CA LEU A 163 -9.61 -6.96 15.07
C LEU A 163 -9.07 -8.06 15.98
N TYR A 164 -8.36 -7.66 17.03
CA TYR A 164 -7.63 -8.54 17.93
C TYR A 164 -8.22 -8.50 19.33
N VAL A 165 -8.38 -9.68 19.93
CA VAL A 165 -8.78 -9.84 21.32
C VAL A 165 -7.70 -10.65 22.03
N GLY A 166 -6.83 -9.96 22.77
CA GLY A 166 -5.54 -10.52 23.19
C GLY A 166 -4.64 -10.75 21.96
N ASP A 167 -4.07 -11.95 21.84
CA ASP A 167 -3.14 -12.31 20.77
C ASP A 167 -3.80 -12.83 19.49
N LEU A 168 -5.12 -13.02 19.50
CA LEU A 168 -5.86 -13.68 18.42
C LEU A 168 -6.65 -12.66 17.61
N MET A 169 -6.56 -12.78 16.28
CA MET A 169 -7.45 -12.08 15.37
C MET A 169 -8.83 -12.76 15.38
N MET A 170 -9.86 -12.00 15.71
CA MET A 170 -11.25 -12.46 15.84
C MET A 170 -12.18 -11.87 14.77
N GLY A 171 -11.61 -11.09 13.86
CA GLY A 171 -12.32 -10.47 12.76
C GLY A 171 -11.39 -9.59 11.95
N PHE A 172 -11.89 -9.11 10.83
CA PHE A 172 -11.15 -8.21 9.96
C PHE A 172 -12.07 -7.26 9.22
N LEU A 173 -11.45 -6.23 8.66
CA LEU A 173 -12.05 -5.22 7.81
C LEU A 173 -11.14 -5.04 6.59
N VAL A 174 -11.69 -5.21 5.39
CA VAL A 174 -11.00 -4.90 4.12
C VAL A 174 -11.58 -3.63 3.54
N ILE A 175 -10.70 -2.67 3.27
CA ILE A 175 -11.03 -1.34 2.75
C ILE A 175 -10.42 -1.14 1.38
N LYS A 176 -11.24 -0.69 0.43
CA LYS A 176 -10.78 -0.04 -0.80
C LYS A 176 -10.99 1.46 -0.69
N LYS A 177 -9.89 2.22 -0.79
CA LYS A 177 -9.89 3.69 -0.64
C LYS A 177 -10.84 4.40 -1.62
N SER A 178 -11.09 3.80 -2.78
CA SER A 178 -11.93 4.36 -3.84
C SER A 178 -12.62 3.22 -4.57
N ARG A 179 -13.94 3.34 -4.69
CA ARG A 179 -14.77 2.57 -5.62
C ARG A 179 -16.01 3.40 -5.97
N VAL A 180 -16.35 3.39 -7.25
CA VAL A 180 -17.45 4.20 -7.76
C VAL A 180 -18.75 3.40 -7.72
N PHE A 181 -19.83 4.03 -7.26
CA PHE A 181 -21.17 3.43 -7.18
C PHE A 181 -22.25 4.40 -7.65
N ASN A 182 -23.36 3.84 -8.12
CA ASN A 182 -24.60 4.61 -8.27
C ASN A 182 -25.23 4.77 -6.88
N ILE A 183 -25.44 6.01 -6.47
CA ILE A 183 -26.15 6.37 -5.23
C ILE A 183 -27.51 6.91 -5.65
N ASP A 184 -28.55 6.62 -4.87
CA ASP A 184 -29.87 7.20 -5.09
C ASP A 184 -29.80 8.73 -5.05
N ASP A 185 -30.64 9.40 -5.83
CA ASP A 185 -30.73 10.87 -5.90
C ASP A 185 -29.45 11.57 -6.41
N THR A 186 -28.56 10.82 -7.07
CA THR A 186 -27.44 11.33 -7.87
C THR A 186 -27.47 10.76 -9.29
N ASP A 187 -27.23 11.62 -10.28
CA ASP A 187 -27.26 11.23 -11.70
C ASP A 187 -25.98 10.49 -12.13
N ASP A 188 -24.84 10.85 -11.54
CA ASP A 188 -23.53 10.29 -11.86
C ASP A 188 -23.08 9.21 -10.87
N MET A 189 -22.21 8.31 -11.33
CA MET A 189 -21.51 7.40 -10.42
C MET A 189 -20.57 8.19 -9.50
N VAL A 190 -20.66 7.95 -8.19
CA VAL A 190 -19.92 8.69 -7.18
C VAL A 190 -18.81 7.84 -6.57
N ASP A 191 -17.63 8.44 -6.41
CA ASP A 191 -16.50 7.81 -5.74
C ASP A 191 -16.72 7.72 -4.22
N THR A 192 -16.58 6.52 -3.67
CA THR A 192 -16.83 6.20 -2.26
C THR A 192 -15.61 5.58 -1.59
N PHE A 193 -15.47 5.81 -0.28
CA PHE A 193 -14.61 4.98 0.56
C PHE A 193 -15.31 3.65 0.82
N TYR A 194 -14.79 2.55 0.28
CA TYR A 194 -15.53 1.30 0.20
C TYR A 194 -15.06 0.28 1.24
N ILE A 195 -15.98 -0.08 2.14
CA ILE A 195 -15.85 -1.25 3.01
C ILE A 195 -16.16 -2.48 2.16
N GLN A 196 -15.10 -3.13 1.69
CA GLN A 196 -15.22 -4.27 0.79
C GLN A 196 -15.75 -5.49 1.53
N GLU A 197 -15.12 -5.83 2.65
CA GLU A 197 -15.47 -6.99 3.44
C GLU A 197 -15.34 -6.67 4.92
N VAL A 198 -16.26 -7.19 5.71
CA VAL A 198 -16.24 -7.09 7.16
C VAL A 198 -16.67 -8.42 7.74
N PHE A 199 -15.84 -8.98 8.61
CA PHE A 199 -16.08 -10.30 9.18
C PHE A 199 -15.71 -10.33 10.64
N ILE A 200 -16.50 -11.09 11.41
CA ILE A 200 -16.26 -11.41 12.80
C ILE A 200 -16.51 -12.88 12.99
N ASP A 201 -15.59 -13.54 13.66
CA ASP A 201 -15.71 -14.95 14.02
C ASP A 201 -17.05 -15.20 14.72
N THR A 202 -17.75 -16.24 14.28
CA THR A 202 -19.09 -16.59 14.77
C THR A 202 -19.11 -16.80 16.29
N ASN A 203 -18.01 -17.28 16.87
CA ASN A 203 -17.88 -17.53 18.30
C ASN A 203 -17.77 -16.24 19.13
N MET A 204 -17.56 -15.10 18.46
CA MET A 204 -17.39 -13.79 19.10
C MET A 204 -18.59 -12.86 18.86
N ARG A 205 -19.69 -13.39 18.29
CA ARG A 205 -20.96 -12.65 18.15
C ARG A 205 -21.50 -12.22 19.51
N GLY A 206 -22.25 -11.12 19.53
CA GLY A 206 -22.83 -10.53 20.75
C GLY A 206 -21.89 -9.64 21.56
N LYS A 207 -20.59 -9.60 21.24
CA LYS A 207 -19.58 -8.77 21.93
C LYS A 207 -19.42 -7.34 21.41
N LYS A 208 -20.36 -6.86 20.59
CA LYS A 208 -20.34 -5.54 19.92
C LYS A 208 -19.13 -5.30 19.00
N LEU A 209 -18.39 -6.34 18.61
CA LEU A 209 -17.21 -6.21 17.74
C LEU A 209 -17.54 -5.65 16.34
N GLY A 210 -18.76 -5.88 15.82
CA GLY A 210 -19.19 -5.36 14.51
C GLY A 210 -19.31 -3.86 14.51
N LYS A 211 -19.84 -3.31 15.60
CA LYS A 211 -19.92 -1.87 15.82
C LYS A 211 -18.52 -1.26 15.85
N ILE A 212 -17.57 -1.89 16.57
CA ILE A 212 -16.17 -1.43 16.62
C ILE A 212 -15.55 -1.37 15.20
N LEU A 213 -15.75 -2.39 14.36
CA LEU A 213 -15.21 -2.38 13.00
C LEU A 213 -15.82 -1.29 12.10
N ILE A 214 -17.14 -1.08 12.18
CA ILE A 214 -17.81 -0.02 11.41
C ILE A 214 -17.37 1.37 11.90
N GLU A 215 -17.33 1.62 13.21
CA GLU A 215 -16.82 2.87 13.78
C GLU A 215 -15.36 3.11 13.41
N TYR A 216 -14.53 2.06 13.43
CA TYR A 216 -13.14 2.13 12.98
C TYR A 216 -13.03 2.46 11.47
N ALA A 217 -13.93 1.94 10.63
CA ALA A 217 -13.99 2.33 9.22
C ALA A 217 -14.29 3.83 9.05
N LEU A 218 -15.14 4.42 9.90
CA LEU A 218 -15.39 5.86 9.93
C LEU A 218 -14.12 6.65 10.26
N LEU A 219 -13.30 6.16 11.20
CA LEU A 219 -12.01 6.77 11.56
C LEU A 219 -10.98 6.70 10.42
N LEU A 220 -11.02 5.64 9.62
CA LEU A 220 -10.13 5.46 8.46
C LEU A 220 -10.53 6.33 7.26
N CYS A 221 -11.83 6.60 7.09
CA CYS A 221 -12.35 7.36 5.96
C CYS A 221 -11.62 8.71 5.87
N PRO A 222 -10.99 9.04 4.74
CA PRO A 222 -10.24 10.29 4.61
C PRO A 222 -11.20 11.49 4.49
N VAL A 223 -10.75 12.65 4.97
CA VAL A 223 -11.52 13.91 5.03
C VAL A 223 -12.12 14.35 3.68
N ASN A 224 -11.49 13.99 2.57
CA ASN A 224 -11.91 14.39 1.23
C ASN A 224 -13.00 13.48 0.65
N LYS A 225 -13.37 12.39 1.33
CA LYS A 225 -14.42 11.48 0.89
C LYS A 225 -15.76 11.93 1.43
N LYS A 226 -16.66 12.29 0.51
CA LYS A 226 -18.04 12.67 0.83
C LYS A 226 -18.93 11.47 1.16
N TYR A 227 -18.57 10.29 0.67
CA TYR A 227 -19.39 9.09 0.80
C TYR A 227 -18.57 7.86 1.19
N MET A 228 -19.21 7.01 1.97
CA MET A 228 -18.73 5.68 2.33
C MET A 228 -19.74 4.64 1.90
N SER A 229 -19.24 3.50 1.42
CA SER A 229 -20.08 2.42 0.93
C SER A 229 -19.77 1.11 1.65
N LEU A 230 -20.80 0.30 1.84
CA LEU A 230 -20.71 -1.07 2.33
C LEU A 230 -21.61 -1.94 1.45
N MET A 231 -21.08 -3.06 0.99
CA MET A 231 -21.89 -4.09 0.33
C MET A 231 -22.05 -5.30 1.23
N THR A 232 -23.25 -5.84 1.30
CA THR A 232 -23.54 -7.03 2.09
C THR A 232 -24.74 -7.79 1.54
N TYR A 233 -25.18 -8.83 2.23
CA TYR A 233 -26.29 -9.69 1.84
C TYR A 233 -27.43 -9.64 2.86
N GLU A 234 -28.63 -10.04 2.43
CA GLU A 234 -29.82 -10.07 3.28
C GLU A 234 -29.63 -11.01 4.49
N GLY A 235 -30.07 -10.56 5.66
CA GLY A 235 -29.90 -11.31 6.91
C GLY A 235 -28.51 -11.18 7.54
N ASN A 236 -27.55 -10.49 6.92
CA ASN A 236 -26.27 -10.18 7.57
C ASN A 236 -26.47 -9.11 8.66
N ILE A 237 -26.05 -9.41 9.89
CA ILE A 237 -26.13 -8.48 11.03
C ILE A 237 -25.40 -7.16 10.78
N MET A 238 -24.40 -7.16 9.88
CA MET A 238 -23.66 -5.96 9.50
C MET A 238 -24.53 -4.92 8.81
N ALA A 239 -25.59 -5.32 8.10
CA ALA A 239 -26.54 -4.36 7.51
C ALA A 239 -27.20 -3.50 8.60
N LYS A 240 -27.70 -4.14 9.66
CA LYS A 240 -28.29 -3.44 10.81
C LYS A 240 -27.27 -2.55 11.52
N ILE A 241 -26.08 -3.07 11.80
CA ILE A 241 -25.02 -2.29 12.46
C ILE A 241 -24.63 -1.07 11.61
N ALA A 242 -24.54 -1.22 10.29
CA ALA A 242 -24.26 -0.11 9.39
C ALA A 242 -25.39 0.94 9.42
N THR A 243 -26.66 0.52 9.39
CA THR A 243 -27.80 1.45 9.53
C THR A 243 -27.80 2.19 10.86
N ASP A 244 -27.52 1.51 11.97
CA ASP A 244 -27.35 2.14 13.29
C ASP A 244 -26.19 3.16 13.31
N ASN A 245 -25.26 3.04 12.36
CA ASN A 245 -24.17 3.98 12.10
C ASN A 245 -24.44 4.80 10.84
N GLY A 246 -25.68 5.21 10.58
CA GLY A 246 -26.02 6.24 9.59
C GLY A 246 -25.83 5.84 8.13
N PHE A 247 -25.62 4.55 7.82
CA PHE A 247 -25.70 4.09 6.44
C PHE A 247 -27.16 3.88 6.01
N VAL A 248 -27.46 4.30 4.79
CA VAL A 248 -28.78 4.19 4.17
C VAL A 248 -28.73 3.16 3.05
N LEU A 249 -29.68 2.22 3.08
CA LEU A 249 -29.85 1.23 2.01
C LEU A 249 -30.30 1.92 0.72
N GLN A 250 -29.62 1.63 -0.38
CA GLN A 250 -29.95 2.14 -1.71
C GLN A 250 -31.03 1.29 -2.37
N LYS A 251 -31.89 1.91 -3.18
CA LYS A 251 -32.93 1.26 -3.99
C LYS A 251 -32.32 0.41 -5.08
N LYS A 252 -31.27 0.90 -5.74
CA LYS A 252 -30.53 0.13 -6.75
C LYS A 252 -29.68 -0.93 -6.03
N PRO A 253 -29.89 -2.23 -6.31
CA PRO A 253 -29.06 -3.27 -5.73
C PRO A 253 -27.64 -3.19 -6.27
N SER A 254 -26.71 -3.77 -5.51
CA SER A 254 -25.34 -3.91 -5.99
C SER A 254 -25.24 -4.87 -7.17
N VAL A 255 -24.27 -4.63 -8.05
CA VAL A 255 -23.91 -5.51 -9.17
C VAL A 255 -23.30 -6.86 -8.72
N CYS A 256 -23.00 -7.03 -7.43
CA CYS A 256 -22.46 -8.30 -6.92
C CYS A 256 -23.59 -9.33 -6.73
N PRO A 257 -23.43 -10.55 -7.27
CA PRO A 257 -24.47 -11.59 -7.19
C PRO A 257 -24.73 -12.06 -5.76
N VAL A 258 -23.72 -12.01 -4.87
CA VAL A 258 -23.82 -12.45 -3.48
C VAL A 258 -24.17 -11.29 -2.54
N ASN A 259 -23.41 -10.20 -2.62
CA ASN A 259 -23.61 -9.01 -1.77
C ASN A 259 -24.51 -7.98 -2.45
N LYS A 260 -25.82 -8.30 -2.53
CA LYS A 260 -26.81 -7.50 -3.27
C LYS A 260 -27.20 -6.19 -2.59
N LEU A 261 -27.05 -6.09 -1.26
CA LEU A 261 -27.39 -4.86 -0.52
C LEU A 261 -26.25 -3.86 -0.65
N LEU A 262 -26.56 -2.66 -1.15
CA LEU A 262 -25.65 -1.51 -1.16
C LEU A 262 -26.10 -0.50 -0.11
N LEU A 263 -25.24 -0.24 0.86
CA LEU A 263 -25.45 0.74 1.91
C LEU A 263 -24.48 1.90 1.69
N ILE A 264 -25.00 3.13 1.73
CA ILE A 264 -24.22 4.35 1.55
C ILE A 264 -24.40 5.26 2.76
N ARG A 265 -23.30 5.81 3.25
CA ARG A 265 -23.30 6.86 4.26
C ARG A 265 -22.71 8.15 3.66
N ALA A 266 -23.45 9.24 3.78
CA ALA A 266 -22.89 10.58 3.56
C ALA A 266 -22.02 10.96 4.77
N MET A 267 -20.82 11.45 4.51
CA MET A 267 -19.89 11.94 5.51
C MET A 267 -20.11 13.44 5.72
N ASN A 268 -20.17 13.88 6.98
CA ASN A 268 -20.30 15.29 7.33
C ASN A 268 -19.09 15.80 8.14
N GLU A 269 -19.04 17.10 8.39
CA GLU A 269 -17.94 17.70 9.16
C GLU A 269 -17.88 17.19 10.60
N ASP A 270 -19.02 16.87 11.23
CA ASP A 270 -19.06 16.32 12.58
C ASP A 270 -18.39 14.94 12.69
N ASP A 271 -18.53 14.10 11.66
CA ASP A 271 -17.84 12.81 11.56
C ASP A 271 -16.31 12.97 11.55
N PHE A 272 -15.87 14.12 11.07
CA PHE A 272 -14.47 14.48 10.95
C PHE A 272 -13.93 15.18 12.19
N ASN A 273 -14.76 15.99 12.85
CA ASN A 273 -14.42 16.78 14.03
C ASN A 273 -14.46 15.98 15.34
N LYS A 274 -15.36 14.98 15.47
CA LYS A 274 -15.46 14.13 16.67
C LYS A 274 -14.23 13.23 16.92
N ASN A 275 -13.33 13.11 15.94
CA ASN A 275 -12.29 12.10 15.92
C ASN A 275 -10.89 12.74 15.77
N THR A 276 -10.43 13.47 16.78
CA THR A 276 -9.16 14.23 16.77
C THR A 276 -7.88 13.39 16.58
N ASN A 277 -7.98 12.05 16.59
CA ASN A 277 -6.88 11.12 16.32
C ASN A 277 -7.12 10.28 15.04
N ARG A 278 -7.42 10.94 13.91
CA ARG A 278 -7.62 10.25 12.62
C ARG A 278 -6.35 9.56 12.14
N ILE A 279 -6.55 8.43 11.48
CA ILE A 279 -5.47 7.57 10.98
C ILE A 279 -4.96 8.11 9.62
N THR A 280 -5.85 8.74 8.86
CA THR A 280 -5.57 9.35 7.56
C THR A 280 -5.48 10.88 7.69
N VAL A 281 -4.32 11.44 7.33
CA VAL A 281 -4.21 12.87 7.00
C VAL A 281 -4.58 13.00 5.53
N SER A 282 -5.19 14.10 5.13
CA SER A 282 -5.46 14.45 3.73
C SER A 282 -4.25 14.07 2.86
N ASP A 283 -4.40 13.07 2.00
CA ASP A 283 -3.48 12.90 0.87
C ASP A 283 -3.73 14.14 -0.01
N THR A 284 -2.90 15.18 0.15
CA THR A 284 -2.87 16.31 -0.77
C THR A 284 -2.57 15.74 -2.14
N ALA A 285 -3.49 15.94 -3.07
CA ALA A 285 -3.26 15.69 -4.48
C ALA A 285 -1.96 16.39 -4.91
N THR A 286 -1.00 15.60 -5.37
CA THR A 286 0.10 16.02 -6.23
C THR A 286 0.11 15.08 -7.42
#